data_AF-A0A5J6P2M5-F1
#
_entry.id   AF-A0A5J6P2M5-F1
#
_cell.length_a   1.000
_cell.length_b   1.000
_cell.length_c   1.000
_cell.angle_alpha   90.00
_cell.angle_beta   90.00
_cell.angle_gamma   90.00
#
_symmetry.space_group_name_H-M   'P 1'
#
loop_
_entity.id
_entity.type
_entity.pdbx_description
1 polymer ?
#
loop_
_entity_poly.entity_id
_entity_poly.type
_entity_poly.pdbx_seq_one_letter_code
_entity_poly.pdbx_strand_id
1 'polypeptide(L)'
;MLTNRTYVLEDEVDFLHNYYERLVVQEVFDQSERVQQGDRDFLADVACVALNRLPPRYIRHDVDMTFFMSPQDMVEIERKVTQAVTDALNYVESRERGENPRLPPVEVALISTRADKPAKAEKVEKAEKGEPAKAEKSPAKKAKKKD
;
A
#
# COMPACT_ATOMS: atom_id res chain seq x y z
N MET A 1 -2.13 -16.51 -35.31
CA MET A 1 -3.43 -17.10 -34.93
C MET A 1 -3.16 -18.08 -33.79
N LEU A 2 -3.45 -17.71 -32.55
CA LEU A 2 -3.33 -18.64 -31.43
C LEU A 2 -4.45 -19.66 -31.55
N THR A 3 -4.09 -20.93 -31.67
CA THR A 3 -5.01 -22.06 -31.80
C THR A 3 -5.92 -22.12 -30.58
N ASN A 4 -7.21 -22.10 -30.87
CA ASN A 4 -8.33 -22.13 -29.93
C ASN A 4 -8.36 -23.50 -29.23
N ARG A 5 -7.56 -23.64 -28.16
CA ARG A 5 -7.69 -24.75 -27.23
C ARG A 5 -8.73 -24.31 -26.21
N THR A 6 -9.93 -24.85 -26.31
CA THR A 6 -10.99 -24.64 -25.32
C THR A 6 -10.49 -25.23 -24.00
N TYR A 7 -9.91 -24.41 -23.15
CA TYR A 7 -9.68 -24.76 -21.75
C TYR A 7 -11.05 -24.76 -21.09
N VAL A 8 -11.68 -25.94 -21.03
CA VAL A 8 -12.87 -26.17 -20.22
C VAL A 8 -12.39 -26.24 -18.77
N LEU A 9 -12.23 -25.06 -18.16
CA LEU A 9 -12.00 -24.89 -16.72
C LEU A 9 -13.37 -24.72 -16.05
N GLU A 10 -14.22 -25.73 -16.14
CA GLU A 10 -15.60 -25.61 -15.66
C GLU A 10 -15.71 -25.62 -14.14
N ASP A 11 -14.67 -25.99 -13.38
CA ASP A 11 -14.68 -25.96 -11.89
C ASP A 11 -13.29 -25.79 -11.20
N GLU A 12 -12.19 -25.44 -11.90
CA GLU A 12 -10.81 -25.63 -11.37
C GLU A 12 -9.86 -24.41 -11.51
N VAL A 13 -10.28 -23.19 -11.16
CA VAL A 13 -9.31 -22.06 -11.03
C VAL A 13 -9.29 -21.43 -9.65
N ASP A 14 -10.19 -21.85 -8.75
CA ASP A 14 -10.23 -21.40 -7.35
C ASP A 14 -9.03 -21.88 -6.50
N PHE A 15 -8.12 -22.66 -7.09
CA PHE A 15 -6.85 -22.99 -6.44
C PHE A 15 -5.80 -21.87 -6.61
N LEU A 16 -6.04 -20.81 -7.40
CA LEU A 16 -5.10 -19.70 -7.52
C LEU A 16 -5.83 -18.36 -7.52
N HIS A 17 -5.74 -17.63 -6.43
CA HIS A 17 -6.39 -16.33 -6.24
C HIS A 17 -5.40 -15.28 -5.74
N ASN A 18 -5.74 -14.00 -5.90
CA ASN A 18 -4.94 -12.94 -5.31
C ASN A 18 -5.25 -12.84 -3.80
N TYR A 19 -4.20 -12.84 -2.98
CA TYR A 19 -4.30 -12.80 -1.52
C TYR A 19 -5.16 -11.63 -1.01
N TYR A 20 -5.16 -10.49 -1.71
CA TYR A 20 -5.92 -9.32 -1.29
C TYR A 20 -7.42 -9.40 -1.61
N GLU A 21 -7.90 -10.34 -2.42
CA GLU A 21 -9.32 -10.40 -2.83
C GLU A 21 -10.25 -10.48 -1.63
N ARG A 22 -10.01 -11.45 -0.73
CA ARG A 22 -10.84 -11.63 0.46
C ARG A 22 -10.74 -10.47 1.44
N LEU A 23 -9.53 -9.89 1.58
CA LEU A 23 -9.30 -8.74 2.46
C LEU A 23 -10.04 -7.50 1.95
N VAL A 24 -9.97 -7.24 0.64
CA VAL A 24 -10.65 -6.11 0.02
C VAL A 24 -12.16 -6.27 0.11
N VAL A 25 -12.72 -7.45 -0.22
CA VAL A 25 -14.17 -7.69 -0.13
C VAL A 25 -14.67 -7.48 1.30
N GLN A 26 -13.94 -7.99 2.30
CA GLN A 26 -14.30 -7.81 3.71
C GLN A 26 -14.26 -6.34 4.11
N GLU A 27 -13.17 -5.63 3.79
CA GLU A 27 -13.01 -4.22 4.12
C GLU A 27 -14.07 -3.33 3.44
N VAL A 28 -14.43 -3.63 2.18
CA VAL A 28 -15.50 -2.92 1.48
C VAL A 28 -16.86 -3.15 2.15
N PHE A 29 -17.13 -4.39 2.58
CA PHE A 29 -18.35 -4.72 3.32
C PHE A 29 -18.39 -3.99 4.67
N ASP A 30 -17.26 -3.87 5.36
CA ASP A 30 -17.18 -3.20 6.66
C ASP A 30 -17.31 -1.68 6.55
N GLN A 31 -16.82 -1.07 5.46
CA GLN A 31 -16.89 0.38 5.24
C GLN A 31 -18.18 0.89 4.56
N SER A 32 -18.94 0.03 3.86
CA SER A 32 -20.09 0.46 3.03
C SER A 32 -21.43 -0.17 3.42
N GLU A 33 -22.36 0.65 3.94
CA GLU A 33 -23.74 0.21 4.23
C GLU A 33 -24.48 -0.26 2.95
N ARG A 34 -24.18 0.32 1.79
CA ARG A 34 -24.79 -0.04 0.50
C ARG A 34 -24.46 -1.48 0.11
N VAL A 35 -23.21 -1.89 0.36
CA VAL A 35 -22.78 -3.27 0.14
C VAL A 35 -23.43 -4.21 1.16
N GLN A 36 -23.55 -3.79 2.42
CA GLN A 36 -24.25 -4.57 3.45
C GLN A 36 -25.73 -4.80 3.13
N GLN A 37 -26.36 -3.85 2.42
CA GLN A 37 -27.72 -3.96 1.90
C GLN A 37 -27.84 -4.87 0.66
N GLY A 38 -26.71 -5.36 0.13
CA GLY A 38 -26.67 -6.36 -0.94
C GLY A 38 -26.36 -5.82 -2.33
N ASP A 39 -25.86 -4.59 -2.46
CA ASP A 39 -25.45 -4.06 -3.77
C ASP A 39 -24.14 -4.72 -4.25
N ARG A 40 -24.28 -5.76 -5.07
CA ARG A 40 -23.16 -6.56 -5.58
C ARG A 40 -22.40 -5.87 -6.70
N ASP A 41 -23.07 -5.03 -7.49
CA ASP A 41 -22.44 -4.31 -8.60
C ASP A 41 -21.53 -3.21 -8.04
N PHE A 42 -22.00 -2.48 -7.02
CA PHE A 42 -21.20 -1.49 -6.32
C PHE A 42 -19.99 -2.13 -5.62
N LEU A 43 -20.18 -3.28 -4.96
CA LEU A 43 -19.07 -4.05 -4.38
C LEU A 43 -18.03 -4.43 -5.45
N ALA A 44 -18.47 -4.94 -6.60
CA ALA A 44 -17.57 -5.34 -7.67
C ALA A 44 -16.77 -4.16 -8.23
N ASP A 45 -17.40 -3.01 -8.45
CA ASP A 45 -16.74 -1.80 -8.95
C ASP A 45 -15.68 -1.30 -7.97
N VAL A 46 -16.03 -1.19 -6.68
CA VAL A 46 -15.10 -0.73 -5.63
C VAL A 46 -13.95 -1.72 -5.46
N ALA A 47 -14.24 -3.02 -5.40
CA ALA A 47 -13.23 -4.06 -5.25
C ALA A 47 -12.25 -4.08 -6.43
N CYS A 48 -12.73 -3.93 -7.67
CA CYS A 48 -11.89 -3.86 -8.86
C CYS A 48 -10.94 -2.66 -8.80
N VAL A 49 -11.42 -1.49 -8.39
CA VAL A 49 -10.58 -0.29 -8.26
C VAL A 49 -9.54 -0.46 -7.14
N ALA A 50 -9.94 -0.99 -5.98
CA ALA A 50 -9.05 -1.22 -4.85
C ALA A 50 -7.95 -2.25 -5.18
N LEU A 51 -8.29 -3.38 -5.80
CA LEU A 51 -7.33 -4.45 -6.13
C LEU A 51 -6.25 -3.99 -7.11
N ASN A 52 -6.62 -3.15 -8.08
CA ASN A 52 -5.66 -2.57 -9.03
C ASN A 52 -4.68 -1.58 -8.39
N ARG A 53 -4.93 -1.17 -7.14
CA ARG A 53 -4.06 -0.30 -6.35
C ARG A 53 -3.18 -1.06 -5.36
N LEU A 54 -3.28 -2.39 -5.31
CA LEU A 54 -2.47 -3.24 -4.46
C LEU A 54 -1.49 -4.04 -5.33
N PRO A 55 -0.26 -4.33 -4.83
CA PRO A 55 0.66 -5.18 -5.57
C PRO A 55 0.02 -6.58 -5.75
N PRO A 56 -0.09 -7.12 -6.98
CA PRO A 56 -0.74 -8.41 -7.18
C PRO A 56 0.08 -9.53 -6.52
N ARG A 57 -0.60 -10.43 -5.80
CA ARG A 57 0.04 -11.56 -5.10
C ARG A 57 -0.81 -12.82 -5.17
N TYR A 58 -0.54 -13.65 -6.17
CA TYR A 58 -1.28 -14.89 -6.40
C TYR A 58 -0.77 -16.03 -5.53
N ILE A 59 -1.69 -16.76 -4.93
CA ILE A 59 -1.44 -17.81 -3.94
C ILE A 59 -2.38 -18.98 -4.15
N ARG A 60 -1.95 -20.15 -3.67
CA ARG A 60 -2.82 -21.32 -3.64
C ARG A 60 -3.70 -21.38 -2.40
N HIS A 61 -3.13 -21.12 -1.23
CA HIS A 61 -3.86 -21.12 0.03
C HIS A 61 -3.41 -19.96 0.92
N ASP A 62 -4.37 -19.34 1.60
CA ASP A 62 -4.10 -18.23 2.52
C ASP A 62 -3.20 -18.66 3.70
N VAL A 63 -3.32 -19.92 4.13
CA VAL A 63 -2.53 -20.50 5.23
C VAL A 63 -1.03 -20.55 4.92
N ASP A 64 -0.66 -20.70 3.65
CA ASP A 64 0.74 -20.69 3.24
C ASP A 64 1.30 -19.27 3.43
N MET A 65 0.51 -18.25 3.08
CA MET A 65 0.95 -16.86 3.22
C MET A 65 1.06 -16.39 4.65
N THR A 66 0.05 -16.68 5.48
CA THR A 66 0.06 -16.22 6.88
C THR A 66 1.22 -16.82 7.68
N PHE A 67 1.69 -18.01 7.32
CA PHE A 67 2.87 -18.62 7.93
C PHE A 67 4.19 -17.88 7.63
N PHE A 68 4.33 -17.29 6.44
CA PHE A 68 5.54 -16.58 6.02
C PHE A 68 5.53 -15.08 6.31
N MET A 69 4.39 -14.52 6.73
CA MET A 69 4.24 -13.10 7.06
C MET A 69 4.61 -12.83 8.52
N SER A 70 5.36 -11.75 8.77
CA SER A 70 5.53 -11.25 10.13
C SER A 70 4.28 -10.52 10.61
N PRO A 71 4.05 -10.40 11.93
CA PRO A 71 2.95 -9.59 12.46
C PRO A 71 2.97 -8.14 11.95
N GLN A 72 4.17 -7.59 11.72
CA GLN A 72 4.33 -6.25 11.15
C GLN A 72 3.83 -6.18 9.71
N ASP A 73 4.17 -7.18 8.89
CA ASP A 73 3.69 -7.26 7.50
C ASP A 73 2.15 -7.35 7.44
N MET A 74 1.53 -8.08 8.37
CA MET A 74 0.07 -8.18 8.45
C MET A 74 -0.59 -6.82 8.71
N VAL A 75 -0.07 -6.05 9.68
CA VAL A 75 -0.57 -4.70 9.98
C VAL A 75 -0.34 -3.75 8.82
N GLU A 76 0.79 -3.85 8.13
CA GLU A 76 1.06 -3.04 6.94
C GLU A 76 0.12 -3.37 5.78
N ILE A 77 -0.18 -4.66 5.57
CA ILE A 77 -1.16 -5.12 4.58
C ILE A 77 -2.53 -4.56 4.89
N GLU A 78 -3.01 -4.72 6.13
CA GLU A 78 -4.32 -4.22 6.56
C GLU A 78 -4.44 -2.71 6.30
N ARG A 79 -3.44 -1.93 6.74
CA ARG A 79 -3.40 -0.49 6.49
C ARG A 79 -3.46 -0.14 5.00
N LYS A 80 -2.72 -0.87 4.16
CA LYS A 80 -2.72 -0.66 2.70
C LYS A 80 -4.08 -1.00 2.09
N VAL A 81 -4.72 -2.07 2.54
CA VAL A 81 -6.05 -2.49 2.09
C VAL A 81 -7.09 -1.43 2.47
N THR A 82 -7.15 -1.04 3.75
CA THR A 82 -8.05 0.02 4.24
C THR A 82 -7.90 1.29 3.41
N GLN A 83 -6.67 1.75 3.19
CA GLN A 83 -6.43 2.96 2.41
C GLN A 83 -6.84 2.81 0.94
N ALA A 84 -6.54 1.67 0.30
CA ALA A 84 -6.94 1.42 -1.08
C ALA A 84 -8.46 1.34 -1.25
N VAL A 85 -9.16 0.77 -0.28
CA VAL A 85 -10.62 0.66 -0.26
C VAL A 85 -11.27 2.03 -0.05
N THR A 86 -10.78 2.82 0.91
CA THR A 86 -11.28 4.18 1.12
C THR A 86 -11.09 5.06 -0.13
N ASP A 87 -9.93 4.98 -0.80
CA ASP A 87 -9.70 5.68 -2.06
C ASP A 87 -10.68 5.22 -3.16
N ALA A 88 -10.93 3.90 -3.23
CA ALA A 88 -11.82 3.31 -4.23
C ALA A 88 -13.29 3.70 -4.00
N LEU A 89 -13.78 3.67 -2.76
CA LEU A 89 -15.12 4.11 -2.40
C LEU A 89 -15.36 5.56 -2.83
N ASN A 90 -14.44 6.46 -2.42
CA ASN A 90 -14.52 7.86 -2.80
C ASN A 90 -14.55 8.04 -4.33
N TYR A 91 -13.74 7.27 -5.06
CA TYR A 91 -13.67 7.33 -6.52
C TYR A 91 -14.96 6.83 -7.20
N VAL A 92 -15.51 5.69 -6.78
CA VAL A 92 -16.72 5.13 -7.38
C VAL A 92 -17.92 6.04 -7.10
N GLU A 93 -18.09 6.48 -5.86
CA GLU A 93 -19.21 7.35 -5.49
C GLU A 93 -19.15 8.72 -6.19
N SER A 94 -17.98 9.33 -6.31
CA SER A 94 -17.83 10.60 -7.04
C SER A 94 -18.05 10.43 -8.54
N ARG A 95 -17.64 9.30 -9.11
CA ARG A 95 -17.93 8.95 -10.51
C ARG A 95 -19.43 8.76 -10.76
N GLU A 96 -20.16 8.11 -9.85
CA GLU A 96 -21.63 7.98 -9.93
C GLU A 96 -22.34 9.35 -9.84
N ARG A 97 -21.78 10.32 -9.10
CA ARG A 97 -22.25 11.72 -9.06
C ARG A 97 -21.93 12.53 -10.33
N GLY A 98 -21.17 11.96 -11.27
CA GLY A 98 -20.74 12.64 -12.50
C GLY A 98 -19.50 13.52 -12.34
N GLU A 99 -18.76 13.37 -11.25
CA GLU A 99 -17.46 14.02 -11.05
C GLU A 99 -16.35 13.22 -11.76
N ASN A 100 -15.20 13.87 -12.00
CA ASN A 100 -13.99 13.20 -12.50
C ASN A 100 -12.91 13.17 -11.42
N PRO A 101 -13.08 12.37 -10.36
CA PRO A 101 -12.09 12.21 -9.31
C PRO A 101 -10.78 11.66 -9.88
N ARG A 102 -9.64 12.19 -9.41
CA ARG A 102 -8.33 11.60 -9.69
C ARG A 102 -7.86 10.84 -8.46
N LEU A 103 -7.66 9.54 -8.62
CA LEU A 103 -7.06 8.71 -7.57
C LEU A 103 -5.60 9.14 -7.29
N PRO A 104 -5.15 9.09 -6.02
CA PRO A 104 -3.76 9.40 -5.69
C PRO A 104 -2.81 8.34 -6.28
N PRO A 105 -1.55 8.70 -6.57
CA PRO A 105 -0.57 7.76 -7.11
C PRO A 105 -0.30 6.64 -6.10
N VAL A 106 -0.17 5.41 -6.60
CA VAL A 106 0.09 4.23 -5.77
C VAL A 106 1.59 3.96 -5.74
N GLU A 107 2.17 3.88 -4.54
CA GLU A 107 3.52 3.35 -4.36
C GLU A 107 3.46 1.81 -4.30
N VAL A 108 3.61 1.16 -5.45
CA VAL A 108 3.57 -0.31 -5.58
C VAL A 108 4.90 -0.92 -5.11
N ALA A 109 5.21 -0.79 -3.83
CA ALA A 109 6.33 -1.50 -3.22
C ALA A 109 5.87 -2.94 -2.90
N LEU A 110 6.51 -3.93 -3.53
CA LEU A 110 6.34 -5.33 -3.15
C LEU A 110 6.67 -5.45 -1.66
N ILE A 111 5.76 -6.02 -0.88
CA ILE A 111 6.00 -6.28 0.53
C ILE A 111 7.17 -7.25 0.58
N SER A 112 8.30 -6.79 1.13
CA SER A 112 9.53 -7.57 1.22
C SER A 112 9.23 -8.79 2.07
N THR A 113 9.05 -9.96 1.46
CA THR A 113 8.84 -11.16 2.26
C THR A 113 10.13 -11.47 2.98
N ARG A 114 10.05 -12.25 4.06
CA ARG A 114 11.25 -12.71 4.78
C ARG A 114 12.23 -13.46 3.85
N ALA A 115 11.76 -14.02 2.72
CA ALA A 115 12.60 -14.63 1.69
C ALA A 115 13.37 -13.61 0.82
N ASP A 116 12.89 -12.36 0.73
CA ASP A 116 13.50 -11.28 -0.05
C ASP A 116 14.53 -10.46 0.74
N LYS A 117 14.73 -10.72 2.03
CA LYS A 117 15.69 -9.98 2.85
C LYS A 117 17.12 -10.35 2.44
N PRO A 118 17.93 -9.43 1.87
CA PRO A 118 19.31 -9.75 1.54
C PRO A 118 20.07 -10.11 2.82
N ALA A 119 20.85 -11.20 2.75
CA ALA A 119 21.76 -11.59 3.82
C ALA A 119 22.63 -10.38 4.22
N LYS A 120 22.65 -10.07 5.52
CA LYS A 120 23.38 -8.98 6.20
C LYS A 120 24.37 -8.21 5.31
N ALA A 121 24.02 -6.98 4.95
CA ALA A 121 25.03 -5.96 4.67
C ALA A 121 25.73 -5.62 5.99
N GLU A 122 27.00 -6.00 6.11
CA GLU A 122 27.90 -5.50 7.16
C GLU A 122 27.97 -3.97 7.07
N LYS A 123 27.57 -3.27 8.14
CA LYS A 123 27.81 -1.84 8.25
C LYS A 123 29.22 -1.62 8.78
N VAL A 124 30.11 -1.35 7.83
CA VAL A 124 31.36 -0.60 7.97
C VAL A 124 31.05 0.81 8.50
N GLU A 125 31.80 1.19 9.54
CA GLU A 125 32.24 2.50 10.01
C GLU A 125 31.28 3.71 10.03
N LYS A 126 31.12 4.29 11.23
CA LYS A 126 30.76 5.69 11.45
C LYS A 126 32.03 6.45 11.84
N ALA A 127 32.62 7.17 10.90
CA ALA A 127 33.56 8.27 11.15
C ALA A 127 33.19 9.44 10.23
N GLU A 128 32.54 10.45 10.80
CA GLU A 128 32.94 11.86 10.68
C GLU A 128 31.85 12.74 11.27
N LYS A 129 32.27 13.59 12.21
CA LYS A 129 31.47 14.55 12.95
C LYS A 129 31.77 15.89 12.31
N GLY A 130 30.82 16.42 11.53
CA GLY A 130 30.93 17.75 10.93
C GLY A 130 30.87 18.84 11.99
N GLU A 131 31.87 19.71 11.99
CA GLU A 131 31.96 20.97 12.73
C GLU A 131 31.23 22.09 11.96
N PRO A 132 30.50 23.02 12.60
CA PRO A 132 29.79 24.08 11.89
C PRO A 132 30.67 25.33 11.72
N ALA A 133 30.75 25.82 10.48
CA ALA A 133 31.33 27.11 10.16
C ALA A 133 30.44 28.27 10.67
N LYS A 134 31.00 29.18 11.47
CA LYS A 134 30.51 30.56 11.64
C LYS A 134 31.63 31.52 11.31
N ALA A 135 31.37 32.36 10.31
CA ALA A 135 32.24 33.41 9.83
C ALA A 135 32.41 34.55 10.84
N GLU A 136 33.56 35.19 10.73
CA GLU A 136 34.25 36.06 11.68
C GLU A 136 34.05 37.56 11.34
N LYS A 137 34.25 38.40 12.37
CA LYS A 137 34.89 39.75 12.39
C LYS A 137 34.07 40.94 12.91
N SER A 138 34.51 41.38 14.09
CA SER A 138 34.44 42.75 14.65
C SER A 138 35.44 43.69 13.91
N PRO A 139 35.53 45.03 14.16
CA PRO A 139 36.04 45.57 15.44
C PRO A 139 35.62 47.01 15.90
N ALA A 140 35.78 47.22 17.21
CA ALA A 140 36.39 48.39 17.92
C ALA A 140 35.66 49.74 18.20
N LYS A 141 35.62 50.03 19.53
CA LYS A 141 36.02 51.25 20.29
C LYS A 141 35.04 52.42 20.55
N LYS A 142 34.67 52.58 21.85
CA LYS A 142 34.87 53.74 22.79
C LYS A 142 33.71 53.77 23.82
N ALA A 143 33.92 53.54 25.13
CA ALA A 143 34.49 54.42 26.18
C ALA A 143 33.42 55.27 26.92
N LYS A 144 33.52 55.30 28.28
CA LYS A 144 32.88 56.20 29.29
C LYS A 144 31.38 55.99 29.55
N LYS A 145 30.78 56.25 30.72
CA LYS A 145 31.16 56.62 32.11
C LYS A 145 29.81 56.91 32.84
N LYS A 146 29.68 56.59 34.14
CA LYS A 146 28.72 57.17 35.12
C LYS A 146 27.22 56.86 34.87
N ASP A 147 26.33 56.77 35.86
CA ASP A 147 26.32 57.13 37.29
C ASP A 147 25.71 55.99 38.13
#